data_AF-A0A1R3UY59-F1
#
_entry.id   AF-A0A1R3UY59-F1
#
_cell.length_a   1.000
_cell.length_b   1.000
_cell.length_c   1.000
_cell.angle_alpha   90.00
_cell.angle_beta   90.00
_cell.angle_gamma   90.00
#
_symmetry.space_group_name_H-M   'P 1'
#
loop_
_entity.id
_entity.type
_entity.pdbx_description
1 polymer ?
#
loop_
_entity_poly.entity_id
_entity_poly.type
_entity_poly.pdbx_seq_one_letter_code
_entity_poly.pdbx_strand_id
1 'polypeptide(L)'
;MSHSHSDRRNRGNLGSKLLAGACCTGAVTYAVFVGPSMLPPQDVEAANATTPEVLSSVIEQDTEEPVLSGPVGTLRIQVTDRHHAWVQTLECRGDLEQDPAACSAMAEVAAEMAEDPTIAEPTTEEEDVESSASEDPEELKGHPLFAEISDGTVCTDKVYGPQQAGIEGTWEGREIDTSLTRRGSCEEARWQRLIPLTERFESEQ
;
A
#
# COMPACT_ATOMS: atom_id res chain seq x y z
N MET A 1 58.26 -34.43 10.78
CA MET A 1 59.34 -33.45 10.59
C MET A 1 58.89 -32.45 9.54
N SER A 2 58.94 -31.17 9.89
CA SER A 2 58.99 -29.93 9.07
C SER A 2 58.05 -29.69 7.87
N HIS A 3 57.17 -28.70 8.07
CA HIS A 3 57.01 -27.43 7.34
C HIS A 3 57.41 -27.30 5.85
N SER A 4 56.50 -26.75 5.04
CA SER A 4 56.68 -25.47 4.32
C SER A 4 55.30 -24.93 3.93
N HIS A 5 54.80 -23.91 4.63
CA HIS A 5 54.91 -22.46 4.40
C HIS A 5 54.08 -21.91 3.25
N SER A 6 53.13 -21.09 3.68
CA SER A 6 52.22 -20.23 2.95
C SER A 6 52.93 -19.06 2.31
N ASP A 7 52.52 -18.72 1.08
CA ASP A 7 52.81 -17.43 0.46
C ASP A 7 51.56 -16.88 -0.25
N ARG A 8 50.74 -16.16 0.52
CA ARG A 8 49.76 -15.20 -0.01
C ARG A 8 49.64 -14.04 0.97
N ARG A 9 50.60 -13.14 0.91
CA ARG A 9 50.50 -11.84 1.58
C ARG A 9 51.20 -10.82 0.69
N ASN A 10 50.42 -10.08 -0.09
CA ASN A 10 50.59 -8.63 -0.34
C ASN A 10 49.69 -8.14 -1.50
N ARG A 11 48.37 -8.03 -1.28
CA ARG A 11 47.46 -7.31 -2.21
C ARG A 11 46.44 -6.41 -1.51
N GLY A 12 46.51 -6.25 -0.19
CA GLY A 12 45.48 -5.58 0.61
C GLY A 12 45.55 -4.05 0.71
N ASN A 13 46.68 -3.41 0.33
CA ASN A 13 46.90 -2.00 0.68
C ASN A 13 46.85 -1.01 -0.49
N LEU A 14 46.71 -1.47 -1.75
CA LEU A 14 46.64 -0.56 -2.90
C LEU A 14 45.20 -0.20 -3.30
N GLY A 15 44.23 -1.10 -3.09
CA GLY A 15 42.84 -0.88 -3.52
C GLY A 15 42.08 0.14 -2.68
N SER A 16 42.36 0.22 -1.38
CA SER A 16 41.66 1.10 -0.44
C SER A 16 42.02 2.58 -0.61
N LYS A 17 43.21 2.91 -1.11
CA LYS A 17 43.64 4.30 -1.30
C LYS A 17 43.02 4.97 -2.53
N LEU A 18 42.58 4.21 -3.53
CA LEU A 18 41.92 4.75 -4.73
C LEU A 18 40.42 5.02 -4.50
N LEU A 19 39.75 4.22 -3.64
CA LEU A 19 38.34 4.42 -3.33
C LEU A 19 38.07 5.66 -2.45
N ALA A 20 38.99 6.02 -1.55
CA ALA A 20 38.82 7.19 -0.69
C ALA A 20 38.90 8.54 -1.44
N GLY A 21 39.61 8.59 -2.56
CA GLY A 21 39.77 9.83 -3.35
C GLY A 21 38.54 10.23 -4.16
N ALA A 22 37.70 9.28 -4.57
CA ALA A 22 36.53 9.53 -5.42
C ALA A 22 35.30 10.07 -4.66
N CYS A 23 35.22 9.83 -3.35
CA CYS A 23 34.06 10.22 -2.54
C CYS A 23 34.06 11.73 -2.19
N CYS A 24 35.23 12.32 -1.96
CA CYS A 24 35.32 13.73 -1.54
C CYS A 24 35.04 14.73 -2.68
N THR A 25 35.25 14.35 -3.94
CA THR A 25 35.03 15.24 -5.09
C THR A 25 33.55 15.43 -5.43
N GLY A 26 32.71 14.43 -5.18
CA GLY A 26 31.27 14.49 -5.47
C GLY A 26 30.47 15.42 -4.56
N ALA A 27 30.88 15.58 -3.29
CA ALA A 27 30.18 16.46 -2.34
C ALA A 27 30.36 17.96 -2.67
N VAL A 28 31.52 18.33 -3.21
CA VAL A 28 31.83 19.74 -3.52
C VAL A 28 31.06 20.22 -4.76
N THR A 29 30.85 19.37 -5.76
CA THR A 29 30.08 19.74 -6.96
C THR A 29 28.59 19.91 -6.68
N TYR A 30 28.00 19.10 -5.80
CA TYR A 30 26.58 19.21 -5.43
C TYR A 30 26.26 20.54 -4.73
N ALA A 31 27.14 21.01 -3.82
CA ALA A 31 26.94 22.27 -3.10
C ALA A 31 27.00 23.51 -4.01
N VAL A 32 27.79 23.47 -5.09
CA VAL A 32 27.91 24.59 -6.04
C VAL A 32 26.71 24.66 -6.99
N PHE A 33 26.14 23.53 -7.40
CA PHE A 33 25.05 23.52 -8.38
C PHE A 33 23.65 23.69 -7.79
N VAL A 34 23.42 23.29 -6.53
CA VAL A 34 22.07 23.32 -5.90
C VAL A 34 21.93 24.43 -4.85
N GLY A 35 23.04 25.02 -4.39
CA GLY A 35 23.06 26.01 -3.31
C GLY A 35 22.34 27.36 -3.54
N PRO A 36 22.22 27.94 -4.75
CA PRO A 36 21.65 29.27 -4.89
C PRO A 36 20.12 29.34 -4.70
N SER A 37 19.42 28.21 -4.64
CA SER A 37 17.95 28.17 -4.52
C SER A 37 17.43 28.31 -3.08
N MET A 38 18.30 28.41 -2.08
CA MET A 38 17.92 28.59 -0.67
C MET A 38 18.38 29.93 -0.06
N LEU A 39 18.64 30.94 -0.89
CA LEU A 39 18.82 32.31 -0.41
C LEU A 39 17.44 32.94 -0.15
N PRO A 40 17.08 33.26 1.11
CA PRO A 40 15.86 34.00 1.39
C PRO A 40 15.96 35.43 0.82
N PRO A 41 14.85 36.04 0.35
CA PRO A 41 14.84 37.44 -0.02
C PRO A 41 15.19 38.30 1.21
N GLN A 42 16.15 39.21 1.03
CA GLN A 42 16.50 40.23 2.01
C GLN A 42 15.29 41.16 2.24
N ASP A 43 15.12 41.51 3.51
CA ASP A 43 14.03 42.25 4.11
C ASP A 43 13.57 43.49 3.33
N VAL A 44 12.26 43.59 3.11
CA VAL A 44 11.60 44.89 2.88
C VAL A 44 11.07 45.36 4.23
N GLU A 45 11.71 46.41 4.71
CA GLU A 45 11.43 47.16 5.93
C GLU A 45 9.94 47.49 6.06
N ALA A 46 9.23 46.77 6.94
CA ALA A 46 7.90 47.15 7.40
C ALA A 46 8.02 47.77 8.79
N ALA A 47 8.30 49.08 8.83
CA ALA A 47 8.10 49.90 10.01
C ALA A 47 6.59 50.25 10.12
N ASN A 48 5.94 49.70 11.14
CA ASN A 48 4.77 50.20 11.89
C ASN A 48 4.20 49.03 12.69
N ALA A 49 3.66 49.14 13.90
CA ALA A 49 3.65 50.14 14.95
C ALA A 49 3.18 49.34 16.18
N THR A 50 3.64 49.75 17.37
CA THR A 50 3.26 49.16 18.65
C THR A 50 1.74 49.19 18.88
N THR A 51 1.15 48.08 19.32
CA THR A 51 -0.04 48.10 20.19
C THR A 51 -0.07 46.89 21.14
N PRO A 52 -0.69 47.05 22.32
CA PRO A 52 -0.34 46.32 23.54
C PRO A 52 -1.13 45.02 23.72
N GLU A 53 -0.65 44.24 24.70
CA GLU A 53 -1.30 43.13 25.38
C GLU A 53 -2.77 42.87 25.01
N VAL A 54 -2.99 41.80 24.27
CA VAL A 54 -4.15 40.96 24.51
C VAL A 54 -3.57 39.61 24.87
N LEU A 55 -3.80 39.18 26.12
CA LEU A 55 -3.82 37.76 26.47
C LEU A 55 -4.86 37.09 25.56
N SER A 56 -4.49 36.78 24.32
CA SER A 56 -5.12 35.71 23.60
C SER A 56 -4.55 34.47 24.23
N SER A 57 -5.33 33.90 25.14
CA SER A 57 -5.30 32.48 25.45
C SER A 57 -4.75 31.73 24.25
N VAL A 58 -3.52 31.24 24.37
CA VAL A 58 -3.03 30.18 23.51
C VAL A 58 -3.96 29.03 23.86
N ILE A 59 -5.10 28.99 23.15
CA ILE A 59 -5.68 27.72 22.79
C ILE A 59 -4.51 27.13 22.01
N GLU A 60 -3.74 26.26 22.67
CA GLU A 60 -3.13 25.14 21.99
C GLU A 60 -4.33 24.52 21.27
N GLN A 61 -4.59 25.02 20.07
CA GLN A 61 -5.38 24.29 19.12
C GLN A 61 -4.47 23.11 18.91
N ASP A 62 -4.71 22.05 19.70
CA ASP A 62 -4.46 20.70 19.26
C ASP A 62 -4.93 20.72 17.81
N THR A 63 -3.95 20.91 16.92
CA THR A 63 -4.14 20.61 15.53
C THR A 63 -4.19 19.12 15.61
N GLU A 64 -5.36 18.57 15.93
CA GLU A 64 -5.66 17.17 15.80
C GLU A 64 -5.34 16.91 14.33
N GLU A 65 -4.13 16.39 14.10
CA GLU A 65 -3.74 15.91 12.80
C GLU A 65 -4.88 15.01 12.36
N PRO A 66 -5.44 15.19 11.15
CA PRO A 66 -6.58 14.41 10.72
C PRO A 66 -6.18 12.94 10.86
N VAL A 67 -6.74 12.27 11.87
CA VAL A 67 -6.38 10.90 12.20
C VAL A 67 -6.84 10.10 10.99
N LEU A 68 -5.88 9.63 10.19
CA LEU A 68 -6.17 8.78 9.03
C LEU A 68 -6.85 7.54 9.58
N SER A 69 -8.17 7.49 9.45
CA SER A 69 -8.98 6.40 9.97
C SER A 69 -8.79 5.20 9.07
N GLY A 70 -8.36 4.10 9.65
CA GLY A 70 -8.19 2.83 8.94
C GLY A 70 -9.52 2.13 8.65
N PRO A 71 -9.48 1.02 7.91
CA PRO A 71 -10.66 0.19 7.70
C PRO A 71 -11.11 -0.45 9.02
N VAL A 72 -12.40 -0.74 9.13
CA VAL A 72 -12.97 -1.43 10.29
C VAL A 72 -13.58 -2.74 9.84
N GLY A 73 -13.23 -3.84 10.50
CA GLY A 73 -13.75 -5.14 10.12
C GLY A 73 -13.15 -6.31 10.89
N THR A 74 -13.77 -7.47 10.71
CA THR A 74 -13.26 -8.74 11.21
C THR A 74 -13.40 -9.78 10.11
N LEU A 75 -12.28 -10.35 9.69
CA LEU A 75 -12.22 -11.37 8.64
C LEU A 75 -11.58 -12.64 9.18
N ARG A 76 -12.18 -13.78 8.88
CA ARG A 76 -11.59 -15.10 9.03
C ARG A 76 -11.10 -15.55 7.67
N ILE A 77 -9.81 -15.82 7.57
CA ILE A 77 -9.15 -16.21 6.33
C ILE A 77 -8.60 -17.61 6.49
N GLN A 78 -9.01 -18.52 5.61
CA GLN A 78 -8.45 -19.85 5.49
C GLN A 78 -7.70 -19.96 4.18
N VAL A 79 -6.42 -20.34 4.23
CA VAL A 79 -5.60 -20.59 3.03
C VAL A 79 -5.16 -22.04 3.03
N THR A 80 -5.27 -22.68 1.88
CA THR A 80 -4.87 -24.08 1.67
C THR A 80 -4.01 -24.19 0.42
N ASP A 81 -2.89 -24.90 0.51
CA ASP A 81 -2.03 -25.31 -0.60
C ASP A 81 -1.80 -26.84 -0.59
N ARG A 82 -0.84 -27.37 -1.36
CA ARG A 82 -0.57 -28.82 -1.42
C ARG A 82 -0.02 -29.42 -0.13
N HIS A 83 0.64 -28.61 0.69
CA HIS A 83 1.44 -29.05 1.83
C HIS A 83 1.04 -28.36 3.14
N HIS A 84 0.32 -27.24 3.06
CA HIS A 84 -0.06 -26.44 4.21
C HIS A 84 -1.53 -26.03 4.14
N ALA A 85 -2.15 -25.93 5.29
CA ALA A 85 -3.44 -25.29 5.48
C ALA A 85 -3.37 -24.51 6.78
N TRP A 86 -3.81 -23.25 6.76
CA TRP A 86 -3.88 -22.43 7.96
C TRP A 86 -5.09 -21.53 7.95
N VAL A 87 -5.47 -21.10 9.14
CA VAL A 87 -6.53 -20.13 9.38
C VAL A 87 -5.95 -18.98 10.19
N GLN A 88 -6.32 -17.76 9.83
CA GLN A 88 -5.98 -16.54 10.55
C GLN A 88 -7.20 -15.64 10.65
N THR A 89 -7.24 -14.82 11.70
CA THR A 89 -8.26 -13.78 11.86
C THR A 89 -7.58 -12.43 11.74
N LEU A 90 -8.15 -11.55 10.93
CA LEU A 90 -7.79 -10.14 10.87
C LEU A 90 -8.85 -9.33 11.60
N GLU A 91 -8.42 -8.47 12.53
CA GLU A 91 -9.27 -7.51 13.20
C GLU A 91 -8.71 -6.11 12.92
N CYS A 92 -9.50 -5.26 12.25
CA CYS A 92 -9.19 -3.86 12.02
C CYS A 92 -10.19 -3.01 12.81
N ARG A 93 -9.69 -2.12 13.66
CA ARG A 93 -10.49 -1.26 14.53
C ARG A 93 -10.59 0.17 14.01
N GLY A 94 -9.88 0.48 12.92
CA GLY A 94 -9.81 1.79 12.30
C GLY A 94 -8.63 2.63 12.80
N ASP A 95 -7.70 2.00 13.53
CA ASP A 95 -6.53 2.64 14.11
C ASP A 95 -5.29 2.08 13.43
N LEU A 96 -4.79 2.78 12.41
CA LEU A 96 -3.69 2.30 11.57
C LEU A 96 -2.37 2.08 12.32
N GLU A 97 -2.17 2.73 13.47
CA GLU A 97 -0.95 2.56 14.27
C GLU A 97 -0.99 1.29 15.13
N GLN A 98 -2.18 0.86 15.55
CA GLN A 98 -2.36 -0.29 16.43
C GLN A 98 -2.90 -1.54 15.72
N ASP A 99 -3.52 -1.36 14.56
CA ASP A 99 -4.06 -2.46 13.78
C ASP A 99 -2.95 -3.23 13.05
N PRO A 100 -3.14 -4.52 12.74
CA PRO A 100 -2.17 -5.30 11.98
C PRO A 100 -1.84 -4.63 10.63
N ALA A 101 -0.58 -4.75 10.17
CA ALA A 101 -0.13 -4.15 8.90
C ALA A 101 -0.97 -4.58 7.67
N ALA A 102 -1.66 -5.72 7.74
CA ALA A 102 -2.59 -6.13 6.71
C ALA A 102 -3.79 -5.18 6.56
N CYS A 103 -4.23 -4.49 7.62
CA CYS A 103 -5.31 -3.52 7.56
C CYS A 103 -4.93 -2.29 6.71
N SER A 104 -3.75 -1.71 6.92
CA SER A 104 -3.27 -0.58 6.12
C SER A 104 -2.98 -1.00 4.67
N ALA A 105 -2.36 -2.15 4.46
CA ALA A 105 -2.10 -2.67 3.12
C ALA A 105 -3.40 -2.90 2.32
N MET A 106 -4.46 -3.39 2.97
CA MET A 106 -5.77 -3.52 2.31
C MET A 106 -6.40 -2.17 1.99
N ALA A 107 -6.20 -1.15 2.83
CA ALA A 107 -6.68 0.20 2.58
C ALA A 107 -5.96 0.84 1.38
N GLU A 108 -4.65 0.64 1.26
CA GLU A 108 -3.85 1.10 0.11
C GLU A 108 -4.36 0.48 -1.20
N VAL A 109 -4.56 -0.84 -1.22
CA VAL A 109 -5.12 -1.54 -2.39
C VAL A 109 -6.52 -1.00 -2.74
N ALA A 110 -7.36 -0.72 -1.74
CA ALA A 110 -8.68 -0.14 -1.97
C ALA A 110 -8.60 1.28 -2.56
N ALA A 111 -7.65 2.10 -2.10
CA ALA A 111 -7.41 3.43 -2.63
C ALA A 111 -6.90 3.38 -4.08
N GLU A 112 -5.95 2.50 -4.40
CA GLU A 112 -5.46 2.28 -5.77
C GLU A 112 -6.60 1.90 -6.73
N MET A 113 -7.54 1.06 -6.27
CA MET A 113 -8.72 0.70 -7.05
C MET A 113 -9.70 1.87 -7.26
N ALA A 114 -9.72 2.86 -6.36
CA ALA A 114 -10.60 4.01 -6.44
C ALA A 114 -10.02 5.16 -7.29
N GLU A 115 -8.70 5.23 -7.42
CA GLU A 115 -7.98 6.28 -8.16
C GLU A 115 -8.06 6.14 -9.70
N ASP A 116 -8.58 5.03 -10.23
CA ASP A 116 -8.81 4.85 -11.68
C ASP A 116 -10.31 4.95 -12.06
N PRO A 117 -10.87 6.17 -12.17
CA PRO A 117 -12.23 6.39 -12.65
C PRO A 117 -12.33 6.42 -14.19
N THR A 118 -11.33 5.95 -14.95
CA THR A 118 -11.48 5.90 -16.43
C THR A 118 -12.51 4.87 -16.93
N ILE A 119 -13.19 4.19 -16.01
CA ILE A 119 -14.45 3.45 -16.24
C ILE A 119 -15.55 3.97 -15.28
N ALA A 120 -15.68 5.29 -15.08
CA ALA A 120 -16.79 5.88 -14.32
C ALA A 120 -17.10 7.33 -14.67
N GLU A 121 -16.79 7.80 -15.90
CA GLU A 121 -17.53 8.93 -16.45
C GLU A 121 -18.82 8.38 -17.08
N PRO A 122 -20.02 8.69 -16.57
CA PRO A 122 -21.22 8.53 -17.38
C PRO A 122 -21.11 9.59 -18.47
N THR A 123 -20.66 9.20 -19.66
CA THR A 123 -21.00 9.96 -20.86
C THR A 123 -22.51 9.92 -20.98
N THR A 124 -23.14 10.99 -20.50
CA THR A 124 -24.50 11.37 -20.87
C THR A 124 -24.48 11.70 -22.36
N GLU A 125 -24.42 10.66 -23.19
CA GLU A 125 -24.79 10.73 -24.60
C GLU A 125 -25.92 9.73 -24.78
N GLU A 126 -27.11 10.30 -24.88
CA GLU A 126 -28.35 9.63 -25.25
C GLU A 126 -28.15 8.95 -26.61
N GLU A 127 -28.00 7.62 -26.63
CA GLU A 127 -28.41 6.82 -27.78
C GLU A 127 -29.09 5.54 -27.31
N ASP A 128 -30.39 5.49 -27.56
CA ASP A 128 -31.28 4.36 -27.36
C ASP A 128 -30.74 3.09 -28.04
N VAL A 129 -30.32 2.11 -27.23
CA VAL A 129 -30.37 0.70 -27.63
C VAL A 129 -31.01 -0.08 -26.50
N GLU A 130 -32.31 -0.32 -26.64
CA GLU A 130 -32.98 -1.41 -25.93
C GLU A 130 -32.26 -2.73 -26.21
N SER A 131 -31.58 -3.27 -25.19
CA SER A 131 -31.40 -4.71 -25.06
C SER A 131 -31.41 -5.07 -23.58
N SER A 132 -32.57 -5.60 -23.19
CA SER A 132 -32.90 -6.29 -21.95
C SER A 132 -31.74 -6.90 -21.16
N ALA A 133 -31.51 -6.35 -19.97
CA ALA A 133 -31.43 -7.13 -18.73
C ALA A 133 -31.82 -6.19 -17.59
N SER A 134 -33.08 -6.31 -17.15
CA SER A 134 -33.51 -5.77 -15.87
C SER A 134 -32.86 -6.63 -14.78
N GLU A 135 -31.69 -6.22 -14.32
CA GLU A 135 -31.09 -6.72 -13.10
C GLU A 135 -31.27 -5.61 -12.05
N ASP A 136 -32.05 -5.91 -11.02
CA ASP A 136 -32.27 -5.02 -9.89
C ASP A 136 -30.90 -4.55 -9.32
N PRO A 137 -30.62 -3.24 -9.19
CA PRO A 137 -29.34 -2.74 -8.67
C PRO A 137 -29.18 -2.93 -7.14
N GLU A 138 -30.08 -3.68 -6.50
CA GLU A 138 -30.19 -3.84 -5.05
C GLU A 138 -29.67 -5.21 -4.55
N GLU A 139 -28.84 -5.92 -5.32
CA GLU A 139 -28.21 -7.16 -4.82
C GLU A 139 -26.71 -7.31 -5.13
N LEU A 140 -25.96 -6.20 -5.21
CA LEU A 140 -24.50 -6.26 -5.06
C LEU A 140 -24.15 -6.31 -3.56
N LYS A 141 -24.47 -7.44 -2.92
CA LYS A 141 -24.05 -7.74 -1.55
C LYS A 141 -22.53 -7.94 -1.55
N GLY A 142 -21.79 -6.99 -1.00
CA GLY A 142 -20.35 -7.13 -0.80
C GLY A 142 -19.57 -5.82 -0.97
N HIS A 143 -18.30 -5.87 -0.59
CA HIS A 143 -17.37 -4.76 -0.76
C HIS A 143 -16.62 -4.92 -2.10
N PRO A 144 -16.44 -3.86 -2.94
CA PRO A 144 -15.81 -3.97 -4.27
C PRO A 144 -14.42 -4.62 -4.26
N LEU A 145 -13.66 -4.39 -3.18
CA LEU A 145 -12.37 -5.02 -2.91
C LEU A 145 -12.41 -6.56 -2.87
N PHE A 146 -13.57 -7.15 -2.63
CA PHE A 146 -13.78 -8.60 -2.53
C PHE A 146 -14.66 -9.15 -3.66
N ALA A 147 -15.14 -8.28 -4.57
CA ALA A 147 -16.04 -8.66 -5.66
C ALA A 147 -15.51 -9.87 -6.44
N GLU A 148 -16.44 -10.79 -6.74
CA GLU A 148 -16.19 -11.99 -7.55
C GLU A 148 -16.14 -11.66 -9.04
N ILE A 149 -15.70 -12.62 -9.84
CA ILE A 149 -15.65 -12.46 -11.29
C ILE A 149 -17.08 -12.56 -11.83
N SER A 150 -17.49 -11.55 -12.59
CA SER A 150 -18.78 -11.57 -13.28
C SER A 150 -18.85 -12.71 -14.29
N ASP A 151 -20.01 -13.35 -14.39
CA ASP A 151 -20.25 -14.40 -15.38
C ASP A 151 -19.96 -13.88 -16.80
N GLY A 152 -19.34 -14.73 -17.62
CA GLY A 152 -18.98 -14.39 -18.99
C GLY A 152 -17.72 -13.52 -19.14
N THR A 153 -17.05 -13.14 -18.04
CA THR A 153 -15.73 -12.49 -18.12
C THR A 153 -14.74 -13.40 -18.85
N VAL A 154 -14.09 -12.87 -19.88
CA VAL A 154 -13.11 -13.61 -20.68
C VAL A 154 -11.79 -13.72 -19.91
N CYS A 155 -11.51 -14.91 -19.38
CA CYS A 155 -10.31 -15.20 -18.62
C CYS A 155 -9.48 -16.30 -19.31
N THR A 156 -8.17 -16.30 -19.12
CA THR A 156 -7.34 -17.45 -19.53
C THR A 156 -7.63 -18.66 -18.63
N ASP A 157 -7.29 -19.88 -19.09
CA ASP A 157 -7.38 -21.10 -18.28
C ASP A 157 -6.06 -21.47 -17.56
N LYS A 158 -5.10 -20.52 -17.48
CA LYS A 158 -3.77 -20.79 -16.92
C LYS A 158 -3.83 -21.06 -15.42
N VAL A 159 -3.14 -22.12 -14.96
CA VAL A 159 -2.97 -22.40 -13.53
C VAL A 159 -1.67 -21.77 -13.03
N TYR A 160 -1.77 -20.87 -12.05
CA TYR A 160 -0.62 -20.16 -11.45
C TYR A 160 -0.13 -20.85 -10.17
N GLY A 161 -1.00 -21.61 -9.49
CA GLY A 161 -0.61 -22.39 -8.33
C GLY A 161 -1.76 -23.24 -7.76
N PRO A 162 -1.48 -24.14 -6.80
CA PRO A 162 -2.49 -24.96 -6.15
C PRO A 162 -3.25 -24.24 -5.02
N GLN A 163 -2.85 -23.00 -4.68
CA GLN A 163 -3.41 -22.27 -3.55
C GLN A 163 -4.88 -21.93 -3.76
N GLN A 164 -5.63 -22.02 -2.66
CA GLN A 164 -7.02 -21.59 -2.54
C GLN A 164 -7.18 -20.84 -1.23
N ALA A 165 -8.07 -19.87 -1.20
CA ALA A 165 -8.42 -19.14 0.01
C ALA A 165 -9.93 -18.98 0.15
N GLY A 166 -10.44 -19.07 1.37
CA GLY A 166 -11.79 -18.68 1.77
C GLY A 166 -11.71 -17.50 2.74
N ILE A 167 -12.52 -16.47 2.52
CA ILE A 167 -12.55 -15.25 3.32
C ILE A 167 -14.00 -14.98 3.72
N GLU A 168 -14.24 -14.96 5.03
CA GLU A 168 -15.57 -14.76 5.61
C GLU A 168 -15.52 -13.69 6.69
N GLY A 169 -16.57 -12.90 6.85
CA GLY A 169 -16.73 -11.96 7.96
C GLY A 169 -17.35 -10.64 7.56
N THR A 170 -16.83 -9.53 8.10
CA THR A 170 -17.33 -8.19 7.83
C THR A 170 -16.17 -7.24 7.54
N TRP A 171 -16.29 -6.46 6.47
CA TRP A 171 -15.33 -5.43 6.09
C TRP A 171 -16.07 -4.13 5.78
N GLU A 172 -15.74 -3.05 6.49
CA GLU A 172 -16.34 -1.72 6.33
C GLU A 172 -17.88 -1.75 6.35
N GLY A 173 -18.43 -2.54 7.27
CA GLY A 173 -19.86 -2.72 7.46
C GLY A 173 -20.56 -3.63 6.44
N ARG A 174 -19.81 -4.25 5.52
CA ARG A 174 -20.34 -5.18 4.50
C ARG A 174 -19.97 -6.61 4.83
N GLU A 175 -20.92 -7.52 4.69
CA GLU A 175 -20.67 -8.96 4.82
C GLU A 175 -19.80 -9.44 3.66
N ILE A 176 -18.77 -10.21 4.00
CA ILE A 176 -17.86 -10.82 3.04
C ILE A 176 -17.98 -12.32 3.19
N ASP A 177 -18.26 -12.99 2.07
CA ASP A 177 -18.16 -14.43 1.90
C ASP A 177 -17.66 -14.63 0.47
N THR A 178 -16.39 -14.98 0.31
CA THR A 178 -15.81 -15.22 -1.02
C THR A 178 -14.70 -16.26 -0.97
N SER A 179 -14.52 -16.92 -2.11
CA SER A 179 -13.41 -17.84 -2.34
C SER A 179 -12.52 -17.36 -3.49
N LEU A 180 -11.24 -17.72 -3.40
CA LEU A 180 -10.20 -17.36 -4.35
C LEU A 180 -9.44 -18.61 -4.76
N THR A 181 -9.10 -18.68 -6.05
CA THR A 181 -8.17 -19.70 -6.56
C THR A 181 -7.04 -19.05 -7.35
N ARG A 182 -5.96 -19.78 -7.60
CA ARG A 182 -4.92 -19.32 -8.53
C ARG A 182 -5.06 -19.96 -9.91
N ARG A 183 -6.30 -20.02 -10.42
CA ARG A 183 -6.65 -20.57 -11.74
C ARG A 183 -7.36 -19.55 -12.59
N GLY A 184 -6.73 -19.24 -13.71
CA GLY A 184 -7.18 -18.27 -14.68
C GLY A 184 -6.70 -16.87 -14.36
N SER A 185 -6.72 -16.00 -15.37
CA SER A 185 -6.10 -14.67 -15.27
C SER A 185 -6.87 -13.73 -14.33
N CYS A 186 -8.20 -13.81 -14.34
CA CYS A 186 -9.05 -12.97 -13.52
C CYS A 186 -8.98 -13.35 -12.03
N GLU A 187 -9.00 -14.65 -11.73
CA GLU A 187 -8.83 -15.14 -10.36
C GLU A 187 -7.42 -14.85 -9.82
N GLU A 188 -6.39 -14.98 -10.65
CA GLU A 188 -5.03 -14.58 -10.26
C GLU A 188 -4.96 -13.07 -9.98
N ALA A 189 -5.63 -12.21 -10.76
CA ALA A 189 -5.68 -10.78 -10.47
C ALA A 189 -6.38 -10.49 -9.13
N ARG A 190 -7.50 -11.18 -8.83
CA ARG A 190 -8.16 -11.11 -7.51
C ARG A 190 -7.23 -11.60 -6.39
N TRP A 191 -6.45 -12.66 -6.63
CA TRP A 191 -5.46 -13.16 -5.68
C TRP A 191 -4.38 -12.12 -5.38
N GLN A 192 -3.79 -11.49 -6.41
CA GLN A 192 -2.75 -10.48 -6.26
C GLN A 192 -3.24 -9.29 -5.43
N ARG A 193 -4.46 -8.83 -5.69
CA ARG A 193 -5.13 -7.78 -4.91
C ARG A 193 -5.29 -8.13 -3.43
N LEU A 194 -5.48 -9.42 -3.12
CA LEU A 194 -5.76 -9.91 -1.76
C LEU A 194 -4.54 -10.62 -1.14
N ILE A 195 -3.33 -10.37 -1.66
CA ILE A 195 -2.08 -10.82 -1.05
C ILE A 195 -1.98 -10.44 0.44
N PRO A 196 -2.32 -9.21 0.86
CA PRO A 196 -2.23 -8.84 2.28
C PRO A 196 -3.03 -9.76 3.20
N LEU A 197 -4.09 -10.42 2.72
CA LEU A 197 -4.89 -11.38 3.50
C LEU A 197 -4.45 -12.83 3.33
N THR A 198 -3.96 -13.20 2.15
CA THR A 198 -3.66 -14.60 1.80
C THR A 198 -2.24 -15.02 2.20
N GLU A 199 -1.38 -14.06 2.51
CA GLU A 199 -0.13 -14.31 3.21
C GLU A 199 -0.35 -14.39 4.72
N ARG A 200 0.50 -15.19 5.38
CA ARG A 200 0.40 -15.33 6.83
C ARG A 200 0.86 -14.04 7.48
N PHE A 201 0.03 -13.45 8.32
CA PHE A 201 0.45 -12.33 9.17
C PHE A 201 1.64 -12.80 10.01
N GLU A 202 2.77 -12.12 9.90
CA GLU A 202 3.88 -12.36 10.81
C GLU A 202 3.36 -11.99 12.21
N SER A 203 3.16 -13.01 13.05
CA SER A 203 2.84 -12.79 14.45
C SER A 203 4.11 -12.25 15.09
N GLU A 204 4.26 -10.93 15.12
CA GLU A 204 5.24 -10.27 15.98
C GLU A 204 4.91 -10.69 17.42
N GLN A 205 5.75 -11.57 17.98
CA GLN A 205 5.72 -12.00 19.37
C GLN A 205 6.72 -11.18 20.18
#